data_AF-E6TTE0-F1
#
_entry.id   AF-E6TTE0-F1
#
_cell.length_a   1.000
_cell.length_b   1.000
_cell.length_c   1.000
_cell.angle_alpha   90.00
_cell.angle_beta   90.00
_cell.angle_gamma   90.00
#
_symmetry.space_group_name_H-M   'P 1'
#
loop_
_entity.id
_entity.type
_entity.pdbx_description
1 polymer ?
#
loop_
_entity_poly.entity_id
_entity_poly.type
_entity_poly.pdbx_seq_one_letter_code
_entity_poly.pdbx_strand_id
1 'polypeptide(L)'
;MARSQLLKDAVGGKESIENILLRLKVILADMENENIMNWVNGELEGYKDKDNLPPFRILKGHITGTYLVNFQFQYTDAPVPLENLLSKEQIDEIETVKIYDGVATIQNILQGANAESYGTVVPTAFCYAISKDELQIAGMKVKIASNQLNGIVSRVKSKLVEVIMELEKEFENLDELDIRDQIRESESAKQVIYNIESIVYDESIRVGDKNKINKSIIGHLLGKRG
;
A
#
# COMPACT_ATOMS: atom_id res chain seq x y z
N MET A 1 9.76 28.93 6.16
CA MET A 1 8.66 28.47 7.02
C MET A 1 9.17 27.38 7.96
N ALA A 2 8.74 27.38 9.21
CA ALA A 2 9.05 26.30 10.13
C ALA A 2 8.22 25.06 9.75
N ARG A 3 8.80 23.86 9.91
CA ARG A 3 8.06 22.60 9.71
C ARG A 3 6.95 22.47 10.76
N SER A 4 5.79 21.96 10.34
CA SER A 4 4.65 21.67 11.23
C SER A 4 5.06 20.70 12.34
N GLN A 5 4.37 20.79 13.48
CA GLN A 5 4.49 19.79 14.53
C GLN A 5 4.02 18.43 14.03
N LEU A 6 2.98 18.38 13.20
CA LEU A 6 2.49 17.17 12.55
C LEU A 6 3.59 16.41 11.80
N LEU A 7 4.42 17.11 11.00
CA LEU A 7 5.55 16.47 10.30
C LEU A 7 6.63 15.99 11.27
N LYS A 8 6.92 16.78 12.32
CA LYS A 8 7.91 16.39 13.34
C LYS A 8 7.46 15.15 14.10
N ASP A 9 6.17 15.01 14.38
CA ASP A 9 5.61 13.85 15.06
C ASP A 9 5.66 12.61 14.16
N ALA A 10 5.33 12.77 12.87
CA ALA A 10 5.42 11.72 11.87
C ALA A 10 6.83 11.14 11.70
N VAL A 11 7.85 12.01 11.67
CA VAL A 11 9.25 11.60 11.51
C VAL A 11 9.87 11.17 12.84
N GLY A 12 9.50 11.83 13.94
CA GLY A 12 10.07 11.61 15.26
C GLY A 12 9.68 10.29 15.91
N GLY A 13 8.60 9.64 15.44
CA GLY A 13 8.15 8.33 15.93
C GLY A 13 7.68 8.32 17.39
N LYS A 14 7.41 9.49 17.96
CA LYS A 14 6.89 9.65 19.33
C LYS A 14 5.40 9.38 19.42
N GLU A 15 4.67 9.70 18.36
CA GLU A 15 3.23 9.45 18.25
C GLU A 15 2.94 8.18 17.45
N SER A 16 1.78 7.56 17.71
CA SER A 16 1.33 6.42 16.92
C SER A 16 0.92 6.87 15.51
N ILE A 17 1.12 5.98 14.53
CA ILE A 17 0.69 6.23 13.14
C ILE A 17 -0.81 6.55 13.11
N GLU A 18 -1.59 5.87 13.93
CA GLU A 18 -3.04 6.07 14.05
C GLU A 18 -3.40 7.50 14.48
N ASN A 19 -2.74 8.04 15.51
CA ASN A 19 -3.00 9.43 15.95
C ASN A 19 -2.65 10.45 14.87
N ILE A 20 -1.56 10.23 14.15
CA ILE A 20 -1.14 11.12 13.07
C ILE A 20 -2.12 11.02 11.89
N LEU A 21 -2.56 9.82 11.53
CA LEU A 21 -3.60 9.60 10.52
C LEU A 21 -4.94 10.24 10.92
N LEU A 22 -5.31 10.20 12.20
CA LEU A 22 -6.52 10.86 12.69
C LEU A 22 -6.44 12.39 12.55
N ARG A 23 -5.31 13.01 12.89
CA ARG A 23 -5.10 14.45 12.66
C ARG A 23 -5.14 14.77 11.16
N LEU A 24 -4.46 13.96 10.36
CA LEU A 24 -4.45 14.11 8.91
C LEU A 24 -5.85 13.93 8.29
N LYS A 25 -6.68 13.04 8.83
CA LYS A 25 -8.07 12.85 8.41
C LYS A 25 -8.89 14.14 8.53
N VAL A 26 -8.69 14.90 9.61
CA VAL A 26 -9.39 16.18 9.83
C VAL A 26 -8.99 17.18 8.75
N ILE A 27 -7.69 17.33 8.49
CA ILE A 27 -7.16 18.25 7.47
C ILE A 27 -7.65 17.86 6.06
N LEU A 28 -7.55 16.58 5.71
CA LEU A 28 -7.91 16.08 4.38
C LEU A 28 -9.43 16.09 4.13
N ALA A 29 -10.25 16.10 5.18
CA ALA A 29 -11.70 16.22 5.04
C ALA A 29 -12.12 17.57 4.42
N ASP A 30 -11.36 18.64 4.65
CA ASP A 30 -11.64 19.95 4.06
C ASP A 30 -11.41 19.98 2.53
N MET A 31 -10.74 18.98 1.96
CA MET A 31 -10.50 18.87 0.51
C MET A 31 -11.66 18.24 -0.26
N GLU A 32 -12.66 17.67 0.43
CA GLU A 32 -13.85 17.04 -0.17
C GLU A 32 -13.53 15.99 -1.26
N ASN A 33 -12.38 15.31 -1.16
CA ASN A 33 -11.97 14.27 -2.11
C ASN A 33 -12.24 12.86 -1.56
N GLU A 34 -13.12 12.12 -2.22
CA GLU A 34 -13.54 10.78 -1.79
C GLU A 34 -12.40 9.75 -1.82
N ASN A 35 -11.52 9.79 -2.82
CA ASN A 35 -10.43 8.82 -2.97
C ASN A 35 -9.42 8.95 -1.82
N ILE A 36 -9.03 10.17 -1.49
CA ILE A 36 -8.14 10.45 -0.36
C ILE A 36 -8.80 10.00 0.95
N MET A 37 -10.07 10.32 1.14
CA MET A 37 -10.80 9.90 2.35
C MET A 37 -10.95 8.38 2.44
N ASN A 38 -11.15 7.69 1.32
CA ASN A 38 -11.17 6.23 1.26
C ASN A 38 -9.83 5.62 1.66
N TRP A 39 -8.71 6.22 1.22
CA TRP A 39 -7.39 5.79 1.67
C TRP A 39 -7.22 5.98 3.18
N VAL A 40 -7.49 7.16 3.73
CA VAL A 40 -7.34 7.45 5.17
C VAL A 40 -8.21 6.53 6.01
N ASN A 41 -9.48 6.36 5.64
CA ASN A 41 -10.41 5.47 6.34
C ASN A 41 -9.96 4.01 6.21
N GLY A 42 -9.47 3.58 5.05
CA GLY A 42 -8.94 2.23 4.85
C GLY A 42 -7.69 1.96 5.69
N GLU A 43 -6.82 2.94 5.86
CA GLU A 43 -5.64 2.82 6.71
C GLU A 43 -6.00 2.76 8.21
N LEU A 44 -7.02 3.51 8.65
CA LEU A 44 -7.48 3.54 10.04
C LEU A 44 -8.34 2.32 10.41
N GLU A 45 -9.38 2.04 9.62
CA GLU A 45 -10.46 1.09 9.95
C GLU A 45 -10.35 -0.24 9.15
N GLY A 46 -9.54 -0.26 8.11
CA GLY A 46 -9.47 -1.35 7.14
C GLY A 46 -10.27 -1.08 5.86
N TYR A 47 -9.83 -1.69 4.77
CA TYR A 47 -10.43 -1.57 3.45
C TYR A 47 -11.63 -2.52 3.30
N LYS A 48 -12.78 -1.99 2.85
CA LYS A 48 -14.00 -2.78 2.60
C LYS A 48 -14.15 -3.14 1.13
N ASP A 49 -13.74 -2.25 0.24
CA ASP A 49 -13.89 -2.40 -1.20
C ASP A 49 -12.61 -2.85 -1.87
N LYS A 50 -12.74 -3.78 -2.82
CA LYS A 50 -11.63 -4.29 -3.62
C LYS A 50 -11.06 -3.25 -4.58
N ASP A 51 -11.89 -2.31 -5.04
CA ASP A 51 -11.50 -1.33 -6.07
C ASP A 51 -10.65 -0.18 -5.51
N ASN A 52 -10.77 0.09 -4.21
CA ASN A 52 -10.03 1.15 -3.52
C ASN A 52 -8.80 0.65 -2.77
N LEU A 53 -8.36 -0.59 -3.02
CA LEU A 53 -7.23 -1.20 -2.33
C LEU A 53 -5.90 -0.76 -2.99
N PRO A 54 -5.01 -0.05 -2.29
CA PRO A 54 -3.75 0.40 -2.88
C PRO A 54 -2.86 -0.77 -3.32
N PRO A 55 -2.06 -0.62 -4.40
CA PRO A 55 -1.23 -1.70 -4.92
C PRO A 55 -0.25 -2.29 -3.89
N PHE A 56 0.27 -1.46 -2.98
CA PHE A 56 1.19 -1.92 -1.94
C PHE A 56 0.55 -2.83 -0.88
N ARG A 57 -0.79 -2.95 -0.85
CA ARG A 57 -1.55 -3.88 0.00
C ARG A 57 -1.73 -5.26 -0.63
N ILE A 58 -1.27 -5.45 -1.88
CA ILE A 58 -1.30 -6.73 -2.58
C ILE A 58 0.08 -7.37 -2.45
N LEU A 59 0.14 -8.50 -1.76
CA LEU A 59 1.38 -9.22 -1.48
C LEU A 59 1.39 -10.61 -2.13
N LYS A 60 2.59 -11.16 -2.28
CA LYS A 60 2.82 -12.55 -2.68
C LYS A 60 3.25 -13.35 -1.46
N GLY A 61 2.41 -14.29 -1.06
CA GLY A 61 2.71 -15.21 0.02
C GLY A 61 3.31 -16.52 -0.45
N HIS A 62 3.58 -17.40 0.51
CA HIS A 62 4.13 -18.72 0.28
C HIS A 62 3.10 -19.79 0.62
N ILE A 63 2.82 -20.68 -0.34
CA ILE A 63 1.88 -21.77 -0.14
C ILE A 63 2.55 -22.86 0.70
N THR A 64 1.91 -23.19 1.82
CA THR A 64 2.30 -24.29 2.70
C THR A 64 1.09 -25.12 3.04
N GLY A 65 1.29 -26.40 3.34
CA GLY A 65 0.16 -27.27 3.61
C GLY A 65 0.55 -28.58 4.25
N THR A 66 -0.49 -29.38 4.48
CA THR A 66 -0.38 -30.77 4.91
C THR A 66 -0.86 -31.65 3.76
N TYR A 67 -0.02 -32.58 3.33
CA TYR A 67 -0.31 -33.45 2.21
C TYR A 67 0.33 -34.84 2.38
N LEU A 68 -0.25 -35.84 1.72
CA LEU A 68 0.29 -37.19 1.66
C LEU A 68 0.84 -37.47 0.26
N VAL A 69 1.99 -38.13 0.22
CA VAL A 69 2.62 -38.64 -1.00
C VAL A 69 2.51 -40.15 -1.00
N ASN A 70 1.90 -40.71 -2.06
CA ASN A 70 1.71 -42.15 -2.27
C ASN A 70 1.09 -42.88 -1.07
N PHE A 71 0.24 -42.21 -0.28
CA PHE A 71 -0.34 -42.72 0.97
C PHE A 71 0.68 -43.19 2.04
N GLN A 72 1.97 -42.96 1.84
CA GLN A 72 3.04 -43.47 2.70
C GLN A 72 3.70 -42.38 3.53
N PHE A 73 3.90 -41.20 2.94
CA PHE A 73 4.60 -40.10 3.60
C PHE A 73 3.66 -38.92 3.79
N GLN A 74 3.54 -38.45 5.03
CA GLN A 74 2.81 -37.23 5.36
C GLN A 74 3.79 -36.08 5.58
N TYR A 75 3.60 -35.01 4.84
CA TYR A 75 4.26 -33.72 5.04
C TYR A 75 3.30 -32.80 5.78
N THR A 76 3.82 -32.04 6.74
CA THR A 76 3.03 -31.10 7.56
C THR A 76 3.70 -29.73 7.54
N ASP A 77 2.91 -28.68 7.27
CA ASP A 77 3.38 -27.30 7.18
C ASP A 77 4.55 -27.09 6.20
N ALA A 78 4.58 -27.86 5.11
CA ALA A 78 5.64 -27.86 4.10
C ALA A 78 5.17 -27.20 2.79
N PRO A 79 6.10 -26.70 1.94
CA PRO A 79 5.76 -26.23 0.60
C PRO A 79 5.06 -27.31 -0.22
N VAL A 80 3.93 -26.97 -0.84
CA VAL A 80 3.14 -27.92 -1.62
C VAL A 80 3.57 -27.85 -3.09
N PRO A 81 3.95 -28.97 -3.74
CA PRO A 81 4.41 -28.98 -5.13
C PRO A 81 3.23 -28.85 -6.11
N LEU A 82 2.68 -27.64 -6.23
CA LEU A 82 1.49 -27.35 -7.04
C LEU A 82 1.76 -27.29 -8.55
N GLU A 83 3.03 -27.22 -8.97
CA GLU A 83 3.42 -27.08 -10.38
C GLU A 83 2.98 -28.26 -11.25
N ASN A 84 2.78 -29.43 -10.63
CA ASN A 84 2.28 -30.64 -11.31
C ASN A 84 0.75 -30.74 -11.31
N LEU A 85 0.07 -29.82 -10.62
CA LEU A 85 -1.38 -29.80 -10.42
C LEU A 85 -2.05 -28.61 -11.12
N LEU A 86 -1.38 -27.47 -11.18
CA LEU A 86 -1.93 -26.19 -11.62
C LEU A 86 -0.99 -25.48 -12.60
N SER A 87 -1.57 -24.60 -13.42
CA SER A 87 -0.79 -23.66 -14.24
C SER A 87 -0.11 -22.59 -13.37
N LYS A 88 0.92 -21.93 -13.92
CA LYS A 88 1.63 -20.87 -13.21
C LYS A 88 0.72 -19.71 -12.85
N GLU A 89 -0.21 -19.37 -13.72
CA GLU A 89 -1.18 -18.29 -13.53
C GLU A 89 -2.13 -18.60 -12.35
N GLN A 90 -2.56 -19.86 -12.21
CA GLN A 90 -3.40 -20.29 -11.08
C GLN A 90 -2.62 -20.29 -9.76
N ILE A 91 -1.35 -20.72 -9.78
CA ILE A 91 -0.49 -20.67 -8.59
C ILE A 91 -0.29 -19.21 -8.18
N ASP A 92 0.01 -18.33 -9.14
CA ASP A 92 0.20 -16.90 -8.90
C ASP A 92 -1.05 -16.25 -8.28
N GLU A 93 -2.24 -16.65 -8.71
CA GLU A 93 -3.52 -16.20 -8.13
C GLU A 93 -3.67 -16.65 -6.67
N ILE A 94 -3.34 -17.91 -6.35
CA ILE A 94 -3.40 -18.44 -4.97
C ILE A 94 -2.38 -17.75 -4.07
N GLU A 95 -1.16 -17.49 -4.57
CA GLU A 95 -0.12 -16.78 -3.82
C GLU A 95 -0.47 -15.31 -3.56
N THR A 96 -1.38 -14.74 -4.35
CA THR A 96 -1.78 -13.33 -4.22
C THR A 96 -2.71 -13.14 -3.04
N VAL A 97 -2.21 -12.45 -2.02
CA VAL A 97 -2.99 -12.10 -0.83
C VAL A 97 -3.24 -10.61 -0.80
N LYS A 98 -4.50 -10.24 -0.61
CA LYS A 98 -4.94 -8.85 -0.45
C LYS A 98 -5.15 -8.57 1.02
N ILE A 99 -4.47 -7.55 1.52
CA ILE A 99 -4.50 -7.19 2.94
C ILE A 99 -5.44 -6.01 3.15
N TYR A 100 -6.59 -6.32 3.72
CA TYR A 100 -7.66 -5.36 4.01
C TYR A 100 -7.55 -4.75 5.41
N ASP A 101 -6.75 -5.31 6.30
CA ASP A 101 -6.61 -4.83 7.68
C ASP A 101 -6.05 -3.40 7.75
N GLY A 102 -6.55 -2.60 8.68
CA GLY A 102 -6.00 -1.28 9.00
C GLY A 102 -4.56 -1.37 9.52
N VAL A 103 -3.80 -0.27 9.42
CA VAL A 103 -2.37 -0.25 9.76
C VAL A 103 -2.11 -0.61 11.22
N ALA A 104 -2.98 -0.18 12.14
CA ALA A 104 -2.86 -0.49 13.57
C ALA A 104 -3.00 -2.00 13.82
N THR A 105 -3.95 -2.67 13.15
CA THR A 105 -4.12 -4.12 13.22
C THR A 105 -2.88 -4.85 12.73
N ILE A 106 -2.29 -4.42 11.62
CA ILE A 106 -1.05 -5.01 11.09
C ILE A 106 0.10 -4.83 12.09
N GLN A 107 0.24 -3.64 12.69
CA GLN A 107 1.25 -3.40 13.72
C GLN A 107 1.06 -4.29 14.95
N ASN A 108 -0.19 -4.50 15.39
CA ASN A 108 -0.50 -5.38 16.51
C ASN A 108 -0.15 -6.85 16.20
N ILE A 109 -0.43 -7.31 14.98
CA ILE A 109 -0.07 -8.67 14.52
C ILE A 109 1.46 -8.84 14.54
N LEU A 110 2.20 -7.84 14.06
CA LEU A 110 3.67 -7.84 14.03
C LEU A 110 4.31 -7.85 15.42
N GLN A 111 3.65 -7.27 16.42
CA GLN A 111 4.13 -7.26 17.81
C GLN A 111 3.70 -8.50 18.61
N GLY A 112 2.69 -9.22 18.14
CA GLY A 112 2.15 -10.40 18.80
C GLY A 112 2.92 -11.69 18.49
N ALA A 113 2.59 -12.76 19.23
CA ALA A 113 3.14 -14.10 19.01
C ALA A 113 2.78 -14.71 17.64
N ASN A 114 1.82 -14.11 16.91
CA ASN A 114 1.30 -14.60 15.64
C ASN A 114 1.93 -13.91 14.42
N ALA A 115 3.00 -13.13 14.59
CA ALA A 115 3.65 -12.41 13.50
C ALA A 115 4.09 -13.31 12.33
N GLU A 116 4.43 -14.58 12.61
CA GLU A 116 4.82 -15.59 11.60
C GLU A 116 3.65 -16.42 11.07
N SER A 117 2.45 -16.25 11.64
CA SER A 117 1.25 -17.06 11.34
C SER A 117 0.23 -16.31 10.47
N TYR A 118 0.49 -15.06 10.09
CA TYR A 118 -0.42 -14.33 9.21
C TYR A 118 -0.50 -15.01 7.85
N GLY A 119 -1.72 -15.27 7.41
CA GLY A 119 -1.96 -15.96 6.15
C GLY A 119 -3.43 -16.26 5.90
N THR A 120 -3.72 -16.68 4.69
CA THR A 120 -5.07 -17.05 4.25
C THR A 120 -5.17 -18.56 4.12
N VAL A 121 -6.23 -19.15 4.68
CA VAL A 121 -6.51 -20.58 4.49
C VAL A 121 -7.07 -20.79 3.09
N VAL A 122 -6.50 -21.73 2.35
CA VAL A 122 -7.06 -22.17 1.07
C VAL A 122 -8.23 -23.10 1.36
N PRO A 123 -9.42 -22.88 0.75
CA PRO A 123 -10.58 -23.71 1.02
C PRO A 123 -10.31 -25.20 0.82
N THR A 124 -10.70 -26.03 1.78
CA THR A 124 -10.48 -27.49 1.73
C THR A 124 -11.11 -28.13 0.50
N ALA A 125 -12.26 -27.63 0.03
CA ALA A 125 -12.89 -28.10 -1.20
C ALA A 125 -11.98 -27.91 -2.43
N PHE A 126 -11.25 -26.79 -2.50
CA PHE A 126 -10.28 -26.55 -3.55
C PHE A 126 -9.09 -27.52 -3.44
N CYS A 127 -8.53 -27.70 -2.23
CA CYS A 127 -7.46 -28.66 -1.97
C CYS A 127 -7.83 -30.08 -2.42
N TYR A 128 -9.06 -30.52 -2.13
CA TYR A 128 -9.55 -31.82 -2.57
C TYR A 128 -9.69 -31.91 -4.09
N ALA A 129 -10.24 -30.88 -4.74
CA ALA A 129 -10.46 -30.85 -6.17
C ALA A 129 -9.17 -30.94 -7.01
N ILE A 130 -8.06 -30.42 -6.49
CA ILE A 130 -6.76 -30.43 -7.18
C ILE A 130 -5.89 -31.64 -6.81
N SER A 131 -6.30 -32.44 -5.81
CA SER A 131 -5.54 -33.61 -5.35
C SER A 131 -5.52 -34.73 -6.39
N LYS A 132 -4.44 -35.51 -6.41
CA LYS A 132 -4.28 -36.73 -7.22
C LYS A 132 -3.96 -37.92 -6.33
N ASP A 133 -4.08 -39.13 -6.86
CA ASP A 133 -3.82 -40.37 -6.09
C ASP A 133 -2.41 -40.38 -5.46
N GLU A 134 -1.41 -39.90 -6.17
CA GLU A 134 -0.02 -39.82 -5.70
C GLU A 134 0.23 -38.63 -4.75
N LEU A 135 -0.64 -37.62 -4.75
CA LEU A 135 -0.49 -36.38 -3.99
C LEU A 135 -1.84 -35.90 -3.45
N GLN A 136 -2.14 -36.24 -2.20
CA GLN A 136 -3.39 -35.88 -1.53
C GLN A 136 -3.19 -34.68 -0.62
N ILE A 137 -3.88 -33.58 -0.87
CA ILE A 137 -3.72 -32.34 -0.13
C ILE A 137 -4.82 -32.26 0.93
N ALA A 138 -4.43 -32.41 2.21
CA ALA A 138 -5.36 -32.35 3.34
C ALA A 138 -5.74 -30.90 3.70
N GLY A 139 -4.85 -29.94 3.44
CA GLY A 139 -5.12 -28.52 3.63
C GLY A 139 -3.94 -27.65 3.24
N MET A 140 -4.21 -26.43 2.81
CA MET A 140 -3.20 -25.45 2.46
C MET A 140 -3.52 -24.09 3.08
N LYS A 141 -2.48 -23.30 3.27
CA LYS A 141 -2.54 -21.90 3.66
C LYS A 141 -1.45 -21.13 2.92
N VAL A 142 -1.75 -19.87 2.64
CA VAL A 142 -0.82 -18.92 2.04
C VAL A 142 -0.25 -18.09 3.18
N LYS A 143 1.02 -18.31 3.54
CA LYS A 143 1.69 -17.57 4.61
C LYS A 143 2.27 -16.27 4.06
N ILE A 144 2.12 -15.19 4.80
CA ILE A 144 2.77 -13.91 4.51
C ILE A 144 3.91 -13.71 5.49
N ALA A 145 5.08 -13.40 4.96
CA ALA A 145 6.24 -13.17 5.80
C ALA A 145 6.13 -11.83 6.54
N SER A 146 6.55 -11.80 7.80
CA SER A 146 6.45 -10.61 8.67
C SER A 146 7.21 -9.40 8.12
N ASN A 147 8.28 -9.60 7.34
CA ASN A 147 8.98 -8.54 6.64
C ASN A 147 8.11 -7.84 5.59
N GLN A 148 7.21 -8.57 4.91
CA GLN A 148 6.29 -7.99 3.93
C GLN A 148 5.20 -7.14 4.62
N LEU A 149 4.68 -7.61 5.75
CA LEU A 149 3.77 -6.83 6.60
C LEU A 149 4.44 -5.56 7.15
N ASN A 150 5.69 -5.66 7.62
CA ASN A 150 6.50 -4.50 7.98
C ASN A 150 6.70 -3.53 6.80
N GLY A 151 6.80 -4.06 5.59
CA GLY A 151 6.85 -3.28 4.36
C GLY A 151 5.59 -2.43 4.14
N ILE A 152 4.40 -2.96 4.45
CA ILE A 152 3.15 -2.20 4.41
C ILE A 152 3.22 -1.04 5.40
N VAL A 153 3.53 -1.31 6.67
CA VAL A 153 3.60 -0.27 7.71
C VAL A 153 4.61 0.82 7.33
N SER A 154 5.76 0.44 6.78
CA SER A 154 6.78 1.37 6.31
C SER A 154 6.27 2.25 5.15
N ARG A 155 5.58 1.66 4.18
CA ARG A 155 5.00 2.42 3.05
C ARG A 155 3.91 3.39 3.50
N VAL A 156 3.07 3.00 4.46
CA VAL A 156 2.06 3.89 5.04
C VAL A 156 2.73 5.10 5.71
N LYS A 157 3.79 4.88 6.49
CA LYS A 157 4.57 5.98 7.09
C LYS A 157 5.18 6.91 6.04
N SER A 158 5.79 6.35 4.99
CA SER A 158 6.37 7.14 3.90
C SER A 158 5.31 8.00 3.22
N LYS A 159 4.18 7.41 2.83
CA LYS A 159 3.06 8.13 2.20
C LYS A 159 2.51 9.22 3.11
N LEU A 160 2.33 8.94 4.39
CA LEU A 160 1.89 9.93 5.37
C LEU A 160 2.82 11.15 5.41
N VAL A 161 4.13 10.92 5.44
CA VAL A 161 5.12 12.00 5.42
C VAL A 161 5.07 12.77 4.10
N GLU A 162 4.98 12.08 2.96
CA GLU A 162 4.88 12.70 1.64
C GLU A 162 3.62 13.56 1.50
N VAL A 163 2.47 13.09 1.98
CA VAL A 163 1.21 13.85 1.98
C VAL A 163 1.33 15.10 2.86
N ILE A 164 1.87 14.99 4.08
CA ILE A 164 2.08 16.17 4.94
C ILE A 164 3.02 17.17 4.26
N MET A 165 4.09 16.69 3.63
CA MET A 165 5.00 17.56 2.89
C MET A 165 4.35 18.24 1.68
N GLU A 166 3.42 17.56 1.01
CA GLU A 166 2.64 18.14 -0.09
C GLU A 166 1.70 19.23 0.41
N LEU A 167 1.04 19.01 1.55
CA LEU A 167 0.21 20.01 2.23
C LEU A 167 1.03 21.24 2.64
N GLU A 168 2.21 21.05 3.24
CA GLU A 168 3.10 22.14 3.69
C GLU A 168 3.64 23.03 2.56
N LYS A 169 3.55 22.60 1.30
CA LYS A 169 3.97 23.42 0.15
C LYS A 169 2.99 24.55 -0.14
N GLU A 170 1.70 24.31 0.10
CA GLU A 170 0.62 25.21 -0.29
C GLU A 170 -0.09 25.85 0.90
N PHE A 171 -0.26 25.09 1.99
CA PHE A 171 -1.06 25.51 3.14
C PHE A 171 -0.17 25.84 4.35
N GLU A 172 -0.55 26.91 5.05
CA GLU A 172 0.07 27.33 6.29
C GLU A 172 -0.69 26.76 7.50
N ASN A 173 -0.01 26.68 8.66
CA ASN A 173 -0.61 26.32 9.94
C ASN A 173 -1.38 24.98 9.99
N LEU A 174 -0.85 23.93 9.36
CA LEU A 174 -1.43 22.58 9.39
C LEU A 174 -1.71 22.05 10.81
N ASP A 175 -0.99 22.55 11.83
CA ASP A 175 -1.15 22.13 13.22
C ASP A 175 -2.48 22.57 13.85
N GLU A 176 -3.18 23.56 13.26
CA GLU A 176 -4.53 23.96 13.68
C GLU A 176 -5.63 23.03 13.14
N LEU A 177 -5.25 22.10 12.26
CA LEU A 177 -6.13 21.08 11.64
C LEU A 177 -7.26 21.64 10.77
N ASP A 178 -7.27 22.94 10.48
CA ASP A 178 -8.25 23.60 9.62
C ASP A 178 -7.53 24.36 8.50
N ILE A 179 -7.81 23.96 7.26
CA ILE A 179 -7.28 24.60 6.05
C ILE A 179 -8.38 25.00 5.07
N ARG A 180 -9.64 24.99 5.52
CA ARG A 180 -10.81 25.13 4.64
C ARG A 180 -10.82 26.43 3.84
N ASP A 181 -10.51 27.54 4.50
CA ASP A 181 -10.49 28.85 3.84
C ASP A 181 -9.32 28.93 2.86
N GLN A 182 -8.16 28.38 3.22
CA GLN A 182 -6.97 28.33 2.35
C GLN A 182 -7.23 27.50 1.08
N ILE A 183 -7.96 26.38 1.19
CA ILE A 183 -8.36 25.57 0.03
C ILE A 183 -9.26 26.37 -0.92
N ARG A 184 -10.19 27.17 -0.38
CA ARG A 184 -11.11 27.99 -1.20
C ARG A 184 -10.40 29.12 -1.93
N GLU A 185 -9.36 29.67 -1.32
CA GLU A 185 -8.59 30.79 -1.84
C GLU A 185 -7.43 30.36 -2.76
N SER A 186 -6.93 29.14 -2.61
CA SER A 186 -5.81 28.62 -3.39
C SER A 186 -6.21 28.21 -4.82
N GLU A 187 -5.55 28.83 -5.80
CA GLU A 187 -5.65 28.41 -7.22
C GLU A 187 -4.99 27.04 -7.48
N SER A 188 -4.09 26.59 -6.58
CA SER A 188 -3.31 25.37 -6.71
C SER A 188 -3.90 24.17 -5.95
N ALA A 189 -4.92 24.37 -5.11
CA ALA A 189 -5.54 23.33 -4.28
C ALA A 189 -5.92 22.06 -5.07
N LYS A 190 -6.43 22.19 -6.30
CA LYS A 190 -6.73 21.04 -7.17
C LYS A 190 -5.50 20.22 -7.54
N GLN A 191 -4.36 20.88 -7.76
CA GLN A 191 -3.09 20.22 -8.05
C GLN A 191 -2.57 19.48 -6.82
N VAL A 192 -2.71 20.08 -5.63
CA VAL A 192 -2.35 19.44 -4.36
C VAL A 192 -3.18 18.17 -4.13
N ILE A 193 -4.49 18.24 -4.32
CA ILE A 193 -5.39 17.08 -4.23
C ILE A 193 -4.94 15.96 -5.18
N TYR A 194 -4.68 16.29 -6.45
CA TYR A 194 -4.19 15.33 -7.44
C TYR A 194 -2.85 14.70 -7.04
N ASN A 195 -1.91 15.50 -6.52
CA ASN A 195 -0.62 15.00 -6.07
C ASN A 195 -0.77 14.03 -4.88
N ILE A 196 -1.67 14.35 -3.94
CA ILE A 196 -1.96 13.49 -2.79
C ILE A 196 -2.60 12.17 -3.24
N GLU A 197 -3.59 12.20 -4.13
CA GLU A 197 -4.18 10.99 -4.72
C GLU A 197 -3.11 10.08 -5.34
N SER A 198 -2.20 10.69 -6.11
CA SER A 198 -1.12 9.96 -6.76
C SER A 198 -0.13 9.36 -5.76
N ILE A 199 0.20 10.08 -4.69
CA ILE A 199 1.05 9.61 -3.59
C ILE A 199 0.41 8.39 -2.92
N VAL A 200 -0.89 8.44 -2.59
CA VAL A 200 -1.52 7.38 -1.80
C VAL A 200 -1.78 6.11 -2.60
N TYR A 201 -2.12 6.22 -3.90
CA TYR A 201 -2.42 5.08 -4.78
C TYR A 201 -1.25 4.58 -5.63
N ASP A 202 -0.04 5.15 -5.48
CA ASP A 202 1.14 4.81 -6.32
C ASP A 202 0.89 5.03 -7.82
N GLU A 203 -0.02 5.95 -8.17
CA GLU A 203 -0.21 6.34 -9.56
C GLU A 203 1.00 7.15 -10.00
N SER A 204 1.51 6.91 -11.21
CA SER A 204 2.69 7.65 -11.68
C SER A 204 2.29 9.09 -11.99
N ILE A 205 2.76 10.05 -11.18
CA ILE A 205 2.76 11.45 -11.60
C ILE A 205 3.74 11.56 -12.77
N ARG A 206 3.25 11.52 -14.01
CA ARG A 206 3.97 12.11 -15.13
C ARG A 206 3.93 13.62 -14.95
N VAL A 207 4.81 14.15 -14.10
CA VAL A 207 5.14 15.57 -14.06
C VAL A 207 5.86 15.88 -15.38
N GLY A 208 5.08 16.18 -16.41
CA GLY A 208 5.55 16.62 -17.71
C GLY A 208 5.61 18.14 -17.76
N ASP A 209 6.81 18.68 -17.58
CA ASP A 209 7.35 19.90 -18.18
C ASP A 209 6.35 20.83 -18.90
N LYS A 210 5.69 21.71 -18.13
CA LYS A 210 5.09 22.93 -18.69
C LYS A 210 5.95 24.18 -18.49
N ASN A 211 7.25 24.02 -18.26
CA ASN A 211 8.19 25.08 -18.62
C ASN A 211 8.36 25.09 -20.14
N LYS A 212 7.49 25.84 -20.83
CA LYS A 212 7.82 26.35 -22.16
C LYS A 212 9.05 27.25 -22.02
N ILE A 213 10.24 26.68 -22.19
CA ILE A 213 11.42 27.48 -22.49
C ILE A 213 11.18 28.05 -23.89
N ASN A 214 10.76 29.32 -23.93
CA ASN A 214 10.68 30.09 -25.16
C ASN A 214 12.07 30.09 -25.82
N LYS A 215 12.18 29.38 -26.95
CA LYS A 215 13.19 29.54 -28.00
C LYS A 215 14.60 29.95 -27.52
N SER A 216 15.43 28.97 -27.14
CA SER A 216 16.87 29.20 -27.12
C SER A 216 17.44 29.20 -28.55
N ILE A 217 17.85 30.39 -28.99
CA ILE A 217 18.54 30.69 -30.27
C ILE A 217 20.00 30.19 -30.18
N ILE A 218 20.20 28.89 -29.95
CA ILE A 218 21.55 28.30 -29.84
C ILE A 218 21.80 27.24 -30.94
N GLY A 219 20.75 26.68 -31.52
CA GLY A 219 20.85 25.72 -32.64
C GLY A 219 21.18 26.34 -34.01
N HIS A 220 21.23 27.67 -34.14
CA HIS A 220 21.41 28.33 -35.44
C HIS A 220 22.84 28.84 -35.72
N LEU A 221 23.77 28.70 -34.76
CA LEU A 221 25.12 29.26 -34.85
C LEU A 221 26.23 28.26 -35.18
N LEU A 222 25.94 26.96 -35.23
CA LEU A 222 26.95 25.90 -35.49
C LEU A 222 26.75 25.13 -36.80
N GLY A 223 25.86 25.59 -37.68
CA GLY A 223 25.56 24.95 -38.97
C GLY A 223 26.16 25.63 -40.21
N LYS A 224 27.21 26.45 -40.07
CA LYS A 224 27.93 27.03 -41.22
C LYS A 224 29.41 27.20 -40.92
N ARG A 225 30.23 26.21 -41.29
CA ARG A 225 31.58 26.33 -41.86
C ARG A 225 32.25 24.95 -41.95
N GLY A 226 32.75 24.61 -43.12
CA GLY A 226 33.66 23.49 -43.37
C GLY A 226 33.07 22.46 -44.31
#